data_AF-A0A7S0QBI8-F1
#
_entry.id   AF-A0A7S0QBI8-F1
#
_cell.length_a   1.000
_cell.length_b   1.000
_cell.length_c   1.000
_cell.angle_alpha   90.00
_cell.angle_beta   90.00
_cell.angle_gamma   90.00
#
_symmetry.space_group_name_H-M   'P 1'
#
loop_
_entity.id
_entity.type
_entity.pdbx_description
1 polymer ?
#
loop_
_entity_poly.entity_id
_entity_poly.type
_entity_poly.pdbx_seq_one_letter_code
_entity_poly.pdbx_strand_id
1 'polypeptide(L)'
;NEPGFYGVLDVKAGESLLFAPRLDASYEIWCGKIPPLERYKKLYGVDAVHYADELPKVLKERKIEVLHVMHGKNTDSGNFAEPATFKGIDDFQVDRTVLFEELVECRVIKSEEELDVLRYITGISSEAHKQVMREVKPGMFEYQLESIFRHHTQMVGGSRYLAYTCICG
;
A
#
# COMPACT_ATOMS: atom_id res chain seq x y z
N ASN A 1 -0.76 6.72 0.76
CA ASN A 1 -2.15 6.54 1.26
C ASN A 1 -3.20 7.21 0.37
N GLU A 2 -2.81 7.75 -0.77
CA GLU A 2 -3.63 8.45 -1.74
C GLU A 2 -3.83 7.59 -3.00
N PRO A 3 -5.02 7.63 -3.63
CA PRO A 3 -5.30 6.83 -4.83
C PRO A 3 -4.70 7.46 -6.09
N GLY A 4 -4.52 6.64 -7.14
CA GLY A 4 -4.16 7.10 -8.48
C GLY A 4 -2.69 7.44 -8.70
N PHE A 5 -1.81 7.04 -7.77
CA PHE A 5 -0.37 7.19 -7.90
C PHE A 5 0.26 6.01 -8.64
N TYR A 6 1.40 6.26 -9.28
CA TYR A 6 2.31 5.22 -9.76
C TYR A 6 3.68 5.37 -9.09
N GLY A 7 4.38 4.27 -8.89
CA GLY A 7 5.75 4.25 -8.41
C GLY A 7 6.65 3.52 -9.40
N VAL A 8 7.85 4.04 -9.63
CA VAL A 8 8.87 3.42 -10.48
C VAL A 8 10.18 3.39 -9.72
N LEU A 9 10.85 2.24 -9.72
CA LEU A 9 12.21 2.08 -9.25
C LEU A 9 13.13 1.93 -10.47
N ASP A 10 13.99 2.91 -10.69
CA ASP A 10 15.04 2.81 -11.69
C ASP A 10 16.21 2.01 -11.10
N VAL A 11 16.23 0.71 -11.39
CA VAL A 11 17.23 -0.23 -10.87
C VAL A 11 18.66 0.15 -11.30
N LYS A 12 18.83 0.78 -12.46
CA LYS A 12 20.16 1.17 -12.96
C LYS A 12 20.67 2.42 -12.25
N ALA A 13 19.80 3.40 -12.05
CA ALA A 13 20.16 4.64 -11.36
C ALA A 13 20.13 4.50 -9.83
N GLY A 14 19.43 3.50 -9.30
CA GLY A 14 19.15 3.38 -7.87
C GLY A 14 18.17 4.43 -7.36
N GLU A 15 17.32 4.99 -8.23
CA GLU A 15 16.40 6.08 -7.92
C GLU A 15 14.95 5.60 -7.81
N SER A 16 14.22 6.20 -6.88
CA SER A 16 12.78 6.04 -6.68
C SER A 16 12.01 7.24 -7.22
N LEU A 17 11.05 6.97 -8.09
CA LEU A 17 10.22 7.97 -8.76
C LEU A 17 8.76 7.75 -8.35
N LEU A 18 8.09 8.82 -7.94
CA LEU A 18 6.67 8.82 -7.63
C LEU A 18 5.90 9.69 -8.64
N PHE A 19 4.77 9.19 -9.12
CA PHE A 19 3.92 9.90 -10.07
C PHE A 19 2.55 10.16 -9.44
N ALA A 20 2.26 11.43 -9.15
CA ALA A 20 1.03 11.86 -8.51
C ALA A 20 -0.07 12.20 -9.55
N PRO A 21 -1.34 11.90 -9.30
CA PRO A 21 -2.42 12.35 -10.17
C PRO A 21 -2.51 13.87 -10.16
N ARG A 22 -2.80 14.47 -11.32
CA ARG A 22 -3.10 15.91 -11.41
C ARG A 22 -4.55 16.12 -10.98
N LEU A 23 -4.73 16.77 -9.83
CA LEU A 23 -6.03 17.04 -9.25
C LEU A 23 -6.59 18.37 -9.78
N ASP A 24 -7.88 18.39 -10.09
CA ASP A 24 -8.56 19.59 -10.57
C ASP A 24 -8.97 20.52 -9.41
N ALA A 25 -9.32 21.76 -9.72
CA ALA A 25 -9.66 22.77 -8.71
C ALA A 25 -10.87 22.39 -7.84
N SER A 26 -11.80 21.55 -8.33
CA SER A 26 -12.93 21.10 -7.52
C SER A 26 -12.50 20.17 -6.38
N TYR A 27 -11.35 19.50 -6.51
CA TYR A 27 -10.79 18.67 -5.44
C TYR A 27 -10.58 19.46 -4.15
N GLU A 28 -10.16 20.74 -4.24
CA GLU A 28 -9.96 21.57 -3.05
C GLU A 28 -11.24 21.85 -2.28
N ILE A 29 -12.38 21.88 -2.98
CA ILE A 29 -13.70 22.11 -2.39
C ILE A 29 -14.14 20.90 -1.56
N TRP A 30 -13.87 19.69 -2.04
CA TRP A 30 -14.41 18.46 -1.46
C TRP A 30 -13.44 17.68 -0.59
N CYS A 31 -12.16 17.66 -0.95
CA CYS A 31 -11.15 16.77 -0.39
C CYS A 31 -10.03 17.53 0.35
N GLY A 32 -10.03 18.86 0.30
CA GLY A 32 -9.05 19.73 0.92
C GLY A 32 -7.91 20.14 -0.02
N LYS A 33 -7.00 20.97 0.49
CA LYS A 33 -5.94 21.62 -0.31
C LYS A 33 -5.13 20.63 -1.13
N ILE A 34 -4.87 20.97 -2.40
CA ILE A 34 -4.03 20.15 -3.28
C ILE A 34 -2.58 20.24 -2.79
N PRO A 35 -1.96 19.12 -2.38
CA PRO A 35 -0.57 19.12 -1.95
C PRO A 35 0.38 19.41 -3.12
N PRO A 36 1.42 20.24 -2.94
CA PRO A 36 2.47 20.40 -3.94
C PRO A 36 3.31 19.12 -4.04
N LEU A 37 3.92 18.85 -5.20
CA LEU A 37 4.73 17.64 -5.42
C LEU A 37 5.88 17.48 -4.40
N GLU A 38 6.51 18.58 -4.00
CA GLU A 38 7.57 18.60 -2.98
C GLU A 38 7.12 18.03 -1.63
N ARG A 39 5.83 18.17 -1.31
CA ARG A 39 5.29 17.55 -0.10
C ARG A 39 5.34 16.03 -0.19
N TYR A 40 4.97 15.45 -1.34
CA TYR A 40 5.04 14.00 -1.53
C TYR A 40 6.48 13.50 -1.54
N LYS A 41 7.41 14.27 -2.13
CA LYS A 41 8.84 13.94 -2.12
C LYS A 41 9.35 13.78 -0.69
N LYS A 42 9.10 14.80 0.15
CA LYS A 42 9.51 14.80 1.55
C LYS A 42 8.78 13.74 2.38
N LEU A 43 7.49 13.54 2.13
CA LEU A 43 6.66 12.61 2.91
C LEU A 43 7.04 11.15 2.65
N TYR A 44 7.28 10.79 1.39
CA TYR A 44 7.56 9.42 0.98
C TYR A 44 9.06 9.10 0.90
N GLY A 45 9.93 10.09 1.06
CA GLY A 45 11.38 9.89 1.02
C GLY A 45 11.90 9.42 -0.34
N VAL A 46 11.19 9.78 -1.43
CA VAL A 46 11.56 9.40 -2.79
C VAL A 46 12.49 10.43 -3.44
N ASP A 47 13.22 10.00 -4.46
CA ASP A 47 14.24 10.84 -5.13
C ASP A 47 13.61 11.90 -6.03
N ALA A 48 12.52 11.57 -6.72
CA ALA A 48 11.78 12.53 -7.54
C ALA A 48 10.26 12.26 -7.54
N VAL A 49 9.51 13.34 -7.77
CA VAL A 49 8.05 13.29 -7.92
C VAL A 49 7.63 14.05 -9.17
N HIS A 50 6.80 13.42 -9.99
CA HIS A 50 6.24 13.98 -11.22
C HIS A 50 4.72 13.79 -11.24
N TYR A 51 4.04 14.31 -12.26
CA TYR A 51 2.62 13.98 -12.46
C TYR A 51 2.43 12.70 -13.27
N ALA A 52 1.35 11.96 -13.01
CA ALA A 52 1.04 10.69 -13.67
C ALA A 52 0.79 10.82 -15.17
N ASP A 53 0.33 11.99 -15.64
CA ASP A 53 0.17 12.30 -17.07
C ASP A 53 1.52 12.52 -17.79
N GLU A 54 2.59 12.80 -17.03
CA GLU A 54 3.96 12.97 -17.53
C GLU A 54 4.76 11.66 -17.52
N LEU A 55 4.19 10.57 -16.99
CA LEU A 55 4.89 9.30 -16.79
C LEU A 55 5.59 8.77 -18.06
N PRO A 56 4.93 8.66 -19.25
CA PRO A 56 5.60 8.19 -20.46
C PRO A 56 6.77 9.09 -20.90
N LYS A 57 6.63 10.40 -20.69
CA LYS A 57 7.65 11.38 -21.06
C LYS A 57 8.88 11.22 -20.18
N VAL A 58 8.70 11.14 -18.87
CA VAL A 58 9.79 10.98 -17.89
C VAL A 58 10.55 9.68 -18.13
N LEU A 59 9.85 8.57 -18.39
CA LEU A 59 10.49 7.29 -18.69
C LEU A 59 11.34 7.35 -19.98
N LYS A 60 10.84 8.02 -21.03
CA LYS A 60 11.59 8.22 -22.29
C LYS A 60 12.82 9.11 -22.10
N GLU A 61 12.70 10.21 -21.36
CA GLU A 61 13.82 11.12 -21.06
C GLU A 61 14.93 10.42 -20.28
N ARG A 62 14.55 9.46 -19.41
CA ARG A 62 15.47 8.61 -18.66
C ARG A 62 16.00 7.41 -19.46
N LYS A 63 15.58 7.24 -20.72
CA LYS A 63 15.97 6.12 -21.60
C LYS A 63 15.67 4.75 -21.00
N ILE A 64 14.53 4.65 -20.29
CA ILE A 64 14.02 3.39 -19.79
C ILE A 64 13.33 2.67 -20.96
N GLU A 65 13.86 1.50 -21.33
CA GLU A 65 13.36 0.71 -22.48
C GLU A 65 12.50 -0.47 -22.02
N VAL A 66 12.87 -1.09 -20.90
CA VAL A 66 12.18 -2.27 -20.35
C VAL A 66 11.48 -1.90 -19.05
N LEU A 67 10.19 -2.20 -18.97
CA LEU A 67 9.36 -2.03 -17.79
C LEU A 67 9.01 -3.41 -17.23
N HIS A 68 9.59 -3.75 -16.08
CA HIS A 68 9.17 -4.91 -15.32
C HIS A 68 7.91 -4.51 -14.52
N VAL A 69 6.80 -5.20 -14.75
CA VAL A 69 5.52 -4.93 -14.08
C VAL A 69 5.04 -6.14 -13.30
N MET A 70 4.26 -5.88 -12.25
CA MET A 70 3.84 -6.92 -11.31
C MET A 70 2.78 -7.80 -11.95
N HIS A 71 3.11 -9.05 -12.26
CA HIS A 71 2.16 -10.01 -12.77
C HIS A 71 2.54 -11.42 -12.31
N GLY A 72 1.65 -12.08 -11.59
CA GLY A 72 1.88 -13.42 -11.08
C GLY A 72 0.72 -13.89 -10.22
N LYS A 73 0.63 -15.21 -10.03
CA LYS A 73 -0.50 -15.84 -9.36
C LYS A 73 -0.29 -15.84 -7.85
N ASN A 74 -1.24 -15.28 -7.11
CA ASN A 74 -1.34 -15.49 -5.67
C ASN A 74 -1.83 -16.92 -5.41
N THR A 75 -1.06 -17.71 -4.66
CA THR A 75 -1.31 -19.14 -4.46
C THR A 75 -2.50 -19.44 -3.56
N ASP A 76 -2.89 -18.51 -2.68
CA ASP A 76 -4.03 -18.68 -1.77
C ASP A 76 -5.36 -18.41 -2.45
N SER A 77 -5.47 -17.28 -3.16
CA SER A 77 -6.71 -16.86 -3.84
C SER A 77 -6.85 -17.42 -5.26
N GLY A 78 -5.74 -17.83 -5.89
CA GLY A 78 -5.70 -18.22 -7.29
C GLY A 78 -5.75 -17.05 -8.28
N ASN A 79 -5.90 -15.82 -7.80
CA ASN A 79 -5.97 -14.62 -8.63
C ASN A 79 -4.58 -14.18 -9.10
N PHE A 80 -4.52 -13.48 -10.24
CA PHE A 80 -3.30 -12.87 -10.74
C PHE A 80 -3.19 -11.41 -10.27
N ALA A 81 -1.98 -10.98 -9.93
CA ALA A 81 -1.69 -9.57 -9.73
C ALA A 81 -1.89 -8.80 -11.05
N GLU A 82 -2.65 -7.72 -10.97
CA GLU A 82 -2.92 -6.83 -12.11
C GLU A 82 -1.67 -6.00 -12.42
N PRO A 83 -1.11 -6.10 -13.64
CA PRO A 83 0.06 -5.33 -14.02
C PRO A 83 -0.28 -3.84 -14.14
N ALA A 84 0.71 -2.99 -13.86
CA ALA A 84 0.56 -1.56 -14.08
C ALA A 84 0.32 -1.25 -15.57
N THR A 85 -0.60 -0.34 -15.84
CA THR A 85 -0.96 0.12 -17.19
C THR A 85 -1.07 1.64 -17.18
N PHE A 86 -0.65 2.29 -18.26
CA PHE A 86 -0.82 3.72 -18.46
C PHE A 86 -0.86 4.04 -19.96
N LYS A 87 -1.36 5.22 -20.31
CA LYS A 87 -1.44 5.68 -21.71
C LYS A 87 -0.03 5.80 -22.31
N GLY A 88 0.25 5.06 -23.38
CA GLY A 88 1.56 5.06 -24.04
C GLY A 88 2.55 4.02 -23.49
N ILE A 89 2.09 3.07 -22.67
CA ILE A 89 2.91 1.95 -22.23
C ILE A 89 3.37 1.05 -23.39
N ASP A 90 2.61 1.01 -24.49
CA ASP A 90 2.92 0.22 -25.69
C ASP A 90 4.20 0.69 -26.41
N ASP A 91 4.69 1.89 -26.10
CA ASP A 91 5.96 2.40 -26.60
C ASP A 91 7.18 1.78 -25.90
N PHE A 92 6.96 0.94 -24.88
CA PHE A 92 8.00 0.31 -24.05
C PHE A 92 7.94 -1.22 -24.17
N GLN A 93 9.08 -1.87 -23.98
CA GLN A 93 9.09 -3.32 -23.79
C GLN A 93 8.61 -3.64 -22.37
N VAL A 94 7.47 -4.33 -22.26
CA VAL A 94 6.91 -4.70 -20.95
C VAL A 94 7.25 -6.16 -20.65
N ASP A 95 7.97 -6.38 -19.55
CA ASP A 95 8.21 -7.69 -18.97
C ASP A 95 7.28 -7.94 -17.78
N ARG A 96 6.63 -9.10 -17.78
CA ARG A 96 5.64 -9.52 -16.79
C ARG A 96 6.07 -10.76 -16.01
N THR A 97 7.30 -11.22 -16.23
CA THR A 97 7.74 -12.53 -15.74
C THR A 97 8.59 -12.43 -14.48
N VAL A 98 9.48 -11.44 -14.40
CA VAL A 98 10.51 -11.39 -13.34
C VAL A 98 10.00 -10.70 -12.06
N LEU A 99 9.33 -9.55 -12.16
CA LEU A 99 9.12 -8.67 -11.00
C LEU A 99 8.32 -9.33 -9.87
N PHE A 100 7.33 -10.15 -10.21
CA PHE A 100 6.47 -10.75 -9.19
C PHE A 100 7.25 -11.73 -8.31
N GLU A 101 8.05 -12.62 -8.91
CA GLU A 101 8.80 -13.64 -8.18
C GLU A 101 9.84 -12.99 -7.26
N GLU A 102 10.62 -12.04 -7.78
CA GLU A 102 11.65 -11.34 -7.01
C GLU A 102 11.07 -10.52 -5.85
N LEU A 103 9.97 -9.80 -6.07
CA LEU A 103 9.31 -9.05 -4.99
C LEU A 103 8.65 -9.96 -3.96
N VAL A 104 8.14 -11.12 -4.37
CA VAL A 104 7.58 -12.10 -3.42
C VAL A 104 8.67 -12.60 -2.49
N GLU A 105 9.84 -13.00 -3.01
CA GLU A 105 10.97 -13.43 -2.18
C GLU A 105 11.42 -12.34 -1.19
N CYS A 106 11.54 -11.10 -1.66
CA CYS A 106 11.82 -9.95 -0.78
C CYS A 106 10.76 -9.79 0.32
N ARG A 107 9.48 -10.08 0.06
CA ARG A 107 8.41 -10.00 1.07
C ARG A 107 8.40 -11.17 2.06
N VAL A 108 9.07 -12.28 1.77
CA VAL A 108 9.15 -13.43 2.69
C VAL A 108 10.00 -13.07 3.91
N ILE A 109 11.14 -12.41 3.69
CA ILE A 109 12.09 -12.03 4.74
C ILE A 109 11.84 -10.58 5.15
N LYS A 110 11.58 -10.35 6.45
CA LYS A 110 11.20 -9.02 6.96
C LYS A 110 12.45 -8.26 7.38
N SER A 111 12.49 -6.96 7.11
CA SER A 111 13.48 -6.06 7.72
C SER A 111 13.21 -5.86 9.22
N GLU A 112 14.17 -5.32 9.97
CA GLU A 112 13.94 -5.01 11.39
C GLU A 112 12.85 -3.96 11.58
N GLU A 113 12.79 -2.95 10.70
CA GLU A 113 11.74 -1.94 10.72
C GLU A 113 10.35 -2.54 10.46
N GLU A 114 10.24 -3.50 9.54
CA GLU A 114 8.99 -4.24 9.32
C GLU A 114 8.61 -5.09 10.53
N LEU A 115 9.60 -5.74 11.16
CA LEU A 115 9.39 -6.52 12.39
C LEU A 115 8.91 -5.62 13.53
N ASP A 116 9.42 -4.40 13.66
CA ASP A 116 8.96 -3.45 14.67
C ASP A 116 7.48 -3.08 14.50
N VAL A 117 7.03 -2.86 13.26
CA VAL A 117 5.61 -2.64 12.96
C VAL A 117 4.77 -3.88 13.30
N LEU A 118 5.25 -5.09 12.96
CA LEU A 118 4.56 -6.34 13.30
C LEU A 118 4.47 -6.57 14.82
N ARG A 119 5.55 -6.28 15.56
CA ARG A 119 5.58 -6.35 17.03
C ARG A 119 4.56 -5.40 17.64
N TYR A 120 4.48 -4.16 17.14
CA TYR A 120 3.50 -3.17 17.58
C TYR A 120 2.06 -3.66 17.37
N ILE A 121 1.71 -4.07 16.15
CA ILE A 121 0.34 -4.52 15.81
C ILE A 121 -0.04 -5.77 16.60
N THR A 122 0.90 -6.70 16.80
CA THR A 122 0.69 -7.90 17.61
C THR A 122 0.43 -7.54 19.08
N GLY A 123 1.17 -6.57 19.63
CA GLY A 123 0.95 -6.04 20.98
C GLY A 123 -0.44 -5.45 21.16
N ILE A 124 -0.85 -4.56 20.25
CA ILE A 124 -2.19 -3.95 20.25
C ILE A 124 -3.29 -5.02 20.15
N SER A 125 -3.17 -5.96 19.21
CA SER A 125 -4.17 -7.02 19.01
C SER A 125 -4.26 -7.95 20.23
N SER A 126 -3.13 -8.21 20.90
CA SER A 126 -3.09 -9.00 22.13
C SER A 126 -3.82 -8.30 23.28
N GLU A 127 -3.63 -6.98 23.45
CA GLU A 127 -4.38 -6.20 24.45
C GLU A 127 -5.88 -6.13 24.11
N ALA A 128 -6.24 -6.01 22.84
CA ALA A 128 -7.63 -6.07 22.39
C ALA A 128 -8.28 -7.42 22.75
N HIS A 129 -7.58 -8.55 22.54
CA HIS A 129 -8.07 -9.86 22.99
C HIS A 129 -8.23 -9.94 24.51
N LYS A 130 -7.29 -9.39 25.29
CA LYS A 130 -7.43 -9.31 26.76
C LYS A 130 -8.65 -8.50 27.16
N GLN A 131 -8.95 -7.41 26.44
CA GLN A 131 -10.13 -6.61 26.70
C GLN A 131 -11.42 -7.39 26.44
N VAL A 132 -11.51 -8.09 25.30
CA VAL A 132 -12.62 -8.99 25.00
C VAL A 132 -12.82 -10.03 26.10
N MET A 133 -11.74 -10.67 26.56
CA MET A 133 -11.81 -11.67 27.64
C MET A 133 -12.26 -11.11 28.99
N ARG A 134 -12.00 -9.82 29.27
CA ARG A 134 -12.44 -9.16 30.51
C ARG A 134 -13.90 -8.74 30.46
N GLU A 135 -14.39 -8.39 29.27
CA GLU A 135 -15.73 -7.84 29.08
C GLU A 135 -16.81 -8.89 28.79
N VAL A 136 -16.43 -10.04 28.22
CA VAL A 136 -17.37 -11.10 27.86
C VAL A 136 -18.18 -11.60 29.06
N LYS A 137 -19.49 -11.74 28.85
CA LYS A 137 -20.45 -12.23 29.85
C LYS A 137 -21.49 -13.13 29.19
N PRO A 138 -22.07 -14.10 29.94
CA PRO A 138 -23.21 -14.86 29.45
C PRO A 138 -24.34 -13.94 28.99
N GLY A 139 -24.92 -14.25 27.83
CA GLY A 139 -25.98 -13.45 27.20
C GLY A 139 -25.49 -12.40 26.20
N MET A 140 -24.18 -12.22 26.03
CA MET A 140 -23.62 -11.41 24.94
C MET A 140 -23.59 -12.21 23.63
N PHE A 141 -23.74 -11.49 22.51
CA PHE A 141 -23.56 -12.03 21.17
C PHE A 141 -22.12 -11.85 20.67
N GLU A 142 -21.69 -12.74 19.78
CA GLU A 142 -20.36 -12.78 19.18
C GLU A 142 -19.95 -11.43 18.54
N TYR A 143 -20.85 -10.77 17.81
CA TYR A 143 -20.58 -9.48 17.18
C TYR A 143 -20.31 -8.35 18.19
N GLN A 144 -20.78 -8.48 19.44
CA GLN A 144 -20.46 -7.50 20.48
C GLN A 144 -19.00 -7.63 20.90
N LEU A 145 -18.45 -8.85 20.90
CA LEU A 145 -17.04 -9.10 21.17
C LEU A 145 -16.16 -8.62 20.01
N GLU A 146 -16.58 -8.84 18.77
CA GLU A 146 -15.95 -8.21 17.59
C GLU A 146 -15.88 -6.69 17.76
N SER A 147 -16.99 -6.05 18.16
CA SER A 147 -17.04 -4.60 18.34
C SER A 147 -16.04 -4.11 19.41
N ILE A 148 -15.88 -4.85 20.51
CA ILE A 148 -14.90 -4.51 21.56
C ILE A 148 -13.48 -4.64 21.01
N PHE A 149 -13.17 -5.73 20.31
CA PHE A 149 -11.87 -5.94 19.69
C PHE A 149 -11.52 -4.79 18.74
N ARG A 150 -12.42 -4.50 17.79
CA ARG A 150 -12.26 -3.44 16.79
C ARG A 150 -12.10 -2.07 17.41
N HIS A 151 -12.91 -1.77 18.42
CA HIS A 151 -12.82 -0.50 19.14
C HIS A 151 -11.42 -0.33 19.76
N HIS A 152 -10.92 -1.35 20.44
CA HIS A 152 -9.61 -1.29 21.09
C HIS A 152 -8.48 -1.11 20.07
N THR A 153 -8.44 -1.92 19.01
CA THR A 153 -7.38 -1.85 17.99
C THR A 153 -7.37 -0.49 17.27
N GLN A 154 -8.54 0.09 17.03
CA GLN A 154 -8.66 1.38 16.36
C GLN A 154 -8.35 2.55 17.30
N MET A 155 -8.94 2.57 18.50
CA MET A 155 -8.83 3.69 19.44
C MET A 155 -7.44 3.80 20.04
N VAL A 156 -6.84 2.66 20.42
CA VAL A 156 -5.52 2.63 21.08
C VAL A 156 -4.40 2.49 20.06
N GLY A 157 -4.58 1.61 19.08
CA GLY A 157 -3.53 1.26 18.11
C GLY A 157 -3.58 2.04 16.80
N GLY A 158 -4.53 2.95 16.61
CA GLY A 158 -4.73 3.67 15.34
C GLY A 158 -5.08 2.77 14.15
N SER A 159 -5.40 1.50 14.39
CA SER A 159 -5.64 0.50 13.34
C SER A 159 -7.07 0.63 12.83
N ARG A 160 -7.28 1.54 11.87
CA ARG A 160 -8.59 1.80 11.25
C ARG A 160 -9.16 0.59 10.52
N TYR A 161 -8.28 -0.21 9.92
CA TYR A 161 -8.65 -1.39 9.13
C TYR A 161 -8.29 -2.66 9.88
N LEU A 162 -9.14 -3.67 9.75
CA LEU A 162 -8.83 -5.04 10.17
C LEU A 162 -8.13 -5.78 9.04
N ALA A 163 -7.21 -6.69 9.39
CA ALA A 163 -6.53 -7.53 8.41
C ALA A 163 -7.47 -8.53 7.71
N TYR A 164 -8.52 -8.97 8.40
CA TYR A 164 -9.58 -9.84 7.90
C TYR A 164 -10.84 -9.68 8.78
N THR A 165 -11.98 -10.19 8.31
CA THR A 165 -13.23 -10.19 9.09
C THR A 165 -13.05 -10.99 10.38
N CYS A 166 -13.38 -10.41 11.53
CA CYS A 166 -13.26 -11.09 12.80
C CYS A 166 -14.06 -12.40 12.83
N ILE A 167 -13.45 -13.44 13.39
CA ILE A 167 -14.09 -14.73 13.65
C ILE A 167 -14.32 -14.79 15.15
N CYS A 168 -15.57 -14.69 15.57
CA CYS A 168 -15.99 -14.77 16.96
C CYS A 168 -17.00 -15.90 17.07
N GLY A 169 -16.57 -17.06 17.58
CA GLY A 169 -17.38 -18.26 17.78
C GLY A 169 -16.98 -19.01 19.03
#